data_AF-U2G5Z5-F1
#
_entry.id   AF-U2G5Z5-F1
#
_cell.length_a   1.000
_cell.length_b   1.000
_cell.length_c   1.000
_cell.angle_alpha   90.00
_cell.angle_beta   90.00
_cell.angle_gamma   90.00
#
_symmetry.space_group_name_H-M   'P 1'
#
loop_
_entity.id
_entity.type
_entity.pdbx_description
1 polymer ?
#
loop_
_entity_poly.entity_id
_entity_poly.type
_entity_poly.pdbx_seq_one_letter_code
_entity_poly.pdbx_strand_id
1 'polypeptide(L)'
;MTRNERNKELHLERRNLAAALTWPESTPFLLNPDPAQRKRLKAVGWMIAMLVFGILLPIKDPIDAWSKSYENKQMRPAMETAMQAGNRAAGTWLALHFRKDYPGLLQQEVDAGEPTAMFLVGRLMSGSDHPERVIKIDPSMSASQVKAKGFELMRRAAAAGNQDALKYLIQNGGL
;
A
#
# COMPACT_ATOMS: atom_id res chain seq x y z
N MET A 1 -20.02 -57.33 -13.02
CA MET A 1 -18.82 -56.47 -13.10
C MET A 1 -19.22 -55.01 -12.97
N THR A 2 -18.79 -54.34 -11.91
CA THR A 2 -19.25 -52.96 -11.62
C THR A 2 -18.47 -51.94 -12.47
N ARG A 3 -19.03 -50.73 -12.69
CA ARG A 3 -18.34 -49.65 -13.43
C ARG A 3 -16.97 -49.31 -12.84
N ASN A 4 -16.82 -49.46 -11.53
CA ASN A 4 -15.57 -49.22 -10.82
C ASN A 4 -14.51 -50.29 -11.10
N GLU A 5 -14.89 -51.55 -11.27
CA GLU A 5 -13.95 -52.64 -11.62
C GLU A 5 -13.44 -52.49 -13.05
N ARG A 6 -14.33 -52.18 -14.00
CA ARG A 6 -13.93 -51.90 -15.39
C ARG A 6 -12.96 -50.74 -15.48
N ASN A 7 -13.21 -49.65 -14.75
CA ASN A 7 -12.28 -48.51 -14.73
C ASN A 7 -10.92 -48.90 -14.13
N LYS A 8 -10.89 -49.72 -13.08
CA LYS A 8 -9.64 -50.20 -12.47
C LYS A 8 -8.82 -51.04 -13.45
N GLU A 9 -9.46 -51.96 -14.16
CA GLU A 9 -8.80 -52.78 -15.17
C GLU A 9 -8.29 -51.95 -16.35
N LEU A 10 -9.11 -51.02 -16.86
CA LEU A 10 -8.70 -50.10 -17.93
C LEU A 10 -7.51 -49.23 -17.51
N HIS A 11 -7.45 -48.83 -16.23
CA HIS A 11 -6.30 -48.11 -15.68
C HIS A 11 -5.05 -48.99 -15.55
N LEU A 12 -5.21 -50.27 -15.19
CA LEU A 12 -4.09 -51.22 -15.10
C LEU A 12 -3.53 -51.55 -16.49
N GLU A 13 -4.40 -51.78 -17.46
CA GLU A 13 -4.04 -52.07 -18.85
C GLU A 13 -3.29 -50.88 -19.46
N ARG A 14 -3.77 -49.64 -19.26
CA ARG A 14 -3.07 -48.43 -19.68
C ARG A 14 -1.70 -48.26 -19.02
N ARG A 15 -1.55 -48.67 -17.75
CA ARG A 15 -0.25 -48.64 -17.05
C ARG A 15 0.72 -49.67 -17.62
N ASN A 16 0.24 -50.87 -17.91
CA ASN A 16 1.05 -51.93 -18.48
C ASN A 16 1.50 -51.58 -19.90
N LEU A 17 0.61 -51.00 -20.71
CA LEU A 17 0.95 -50.49 -22.05
C LEU A 17 1.96 -49.34 -21.98
N ALA A 18 1.81 -48.42 -21.02
CA ALA A 18 2.77 -47.33 -20.83
C ALA A 18 4.14 -47.81 -20.31
N ALA A 19 4.21 -48.93 -19.59
CA ALA A 19 5.46 -49.52 -19.11
C ALA A 19 6.20 -50.32 -20.20
N ALA A 20 5.48 -50.83 -21.21
CA ALA A 20 6.05 -51.57 -22.34
C ALA A 20 6.64 -50.66 -23.43
N LEU A 21 6.38 -49.35 -23.37
CA LEU A 21 6.89 -48.36 -24.33
C LEU A 21 8.26 -47.84 -23.90
N THR A 22 9.24 -47.89 -24.81
CA THR A 22 10.53 -47.20 -24.67
C THR A 22 10.35 -45.71 -24.96
N TRP A 23 10.20 -44.92 -23.89
CA TRP A 23 10.00 -43.47 -23.99
C TRP A 23 11.30 -42.75 -24.37
N PRO A 24 11.24 -41.75 -25.27
CA PRO A 24 12.40 -40.90 -25.57
C PRO A 24 12.77 -40.00 -24.39
N GLU A 25 14.07 -39.75 -24.17
CA GLU A 25 14.60 -38.99 -23.03
C GLU A 25 14.02 -37.57 -22.89
N SER A 26 13.54 -36.98 -23.99
CA SER A 26 13.01 -35.63 -24.06
C SER A 26 11.47 -35.55 -24.03
N THR A 27 10.77 -36.60 -23.60
CA THR A 27 9.31 -36.57 -23.54
C THR A 27 8.84 -35.60 -22.45
N PRO A 28 7.98 -34.60 -22.76
CA PRO A 28 7.60 -33.58 -21.80
C PRO A 28 7.02 -34.18 -20.51
N PHE A 29 7.44 -33.58 -19.39
CA PHE A 29 7.30 -33.95 -17.97
C PHE A 29 5.92 -34.42 -17.47
N LEU A 30 4.87 -34.33 -18.29
CA LEU A 30 3.49 -34.74 -17.95
C LEU A 30 3.13 -36.16 -18.42
N LEU A 31 3.91 -36.77 -19.31
CA LEU A 31 3.59 -38.07 -19.94
C LEU A 31 4.42 -39.24 -19.42
N ASN A 32 5.47 -39.01 -18.62
CA ASN A 32 6.35 -40.08 -18.12
C ASN A 32 5.72 -40.85 -16.93
N PRO A 33 5.49 -42.18 -17.03
CA PRO A 33 4.93 -42.99 -15.94
C PRO A 33 5.94 -43.36 -14.84
N ASP A 34 7.22 -42.97 -14.94
CA ASP A 34 8.27 -43.34 -13.98
C ASP A 34 7.96 -42.83 -12.54
N PRO A 35 7.85 -43.74 -11.54
CA PRO A 35 7.58 -43.37 -10.16
C PRO A 35 8.69 -42.52 -9.52
N ALA A 36 9.94 -42.62 -9.97
CA ALA A 36 11.05 -41.83 -9.45
C ALA A 36 10.90 -40.35 -9.83
N GLN A 37 10.49 -40.07 -11.07
CA GLN A 37 10.28 -38.70 -11.54
C GLN A 37 9.04 -38.05 -10.91
N ARG A 38 7.98 -38.83 -10.65
CA ARG A 38 6.79 -38.34 -9.93
C ARG A 38 7.08 -37.91 -8.49
N LYS A 39 7.96 -38.62 -7.77
CA LYS A 39 8.38 -38.23 -6.41
C LYS A 39 9.17 -36.93 -6.43
N ARG A 40 10.09 -36.77 -7.39
CA ARG A 40 10.84 -35.52 -7.59
C ARG A 40 9.92 -34.36 -7.96
N LEU A 41 8.93 -34.58 -8.82
CA LEU A 41 7.94 -33.57 -9.20
C LEU A 41 7.10 -33.10 -8.01
N LYS A 42 6.62 -34.04 -7.18
CA LYS A 42 5.90 -33.68 -5.95
C LYS A 42 6.79 -32.86 -5.02
N ALA A 43 8.05 -33.25 -4.83
CA ALA A 43 8.98 -32.50 -4.00
C ALA A 43 9.25 -31.08 -4.53
N VAL A 44 9.43 -30.92 -5.84
CA VAL A 44 9.62 -29.60 -6.48
C VAL A 44 8.35 -28.76 -6.39
N GLY A 45 7.17 -29.34 -6.63
CA GLY A 45 5.89 -28.64 -6.48
C GLY A 45 5.64 -28.17 -5.05
N TRP A 46 5.99 -29.00 -4.05
CA TRP A 46 5.94 -28.61 -2.64
C TRP A 46 6.96 -27.53 -2.28
N MET A 47 8.18 -27.59 -2.85
CA MET A 47 9.15 -26.51 -2.68
C MET A 47 8.65 -25.18 -3.24
N ILE A 48 8.11 -25.17 -4.47
CA ILE A 48 7.56 -23.95 -5.10
C ILE A 48 6.39 -23.43 -4.27
N ALA A 49 5.48 -24.30 -3.83
CA ALA A 49 4.35 -23.92 -2.99
C ALA A 49 4.82 -23.31 -1.64
N MET A 50 5.81 -23.90 -0.99
CA MET A 50 6.39 -23.34 0.24
C MET A 50 7.14 -22.03 0.00
N LEU A 51 7.80 -21.86 -1.14
CA LEU A 51 8.51 -20.63 -1.48
C LEU A 51 7.53 -19.49 -1.74
N VAL A 52 6.45 -19.77 -2.48
CA VAL A 52 5.36 -18.80 -2.70
C VAL A 52 4.65 -18.48 -1.38
N PHE A 53 4.29 -19.49 -0.58
CA PHE A 53 3.55 -19.29 0.68
C PHE A 53 4.41 -18.62 1.78
N GLY A 54 5.69 -18.98 1.87
CA GLY A 54 6.63 -18.43 2.85
C GLY A 54 7.09 -17.01 2.52
N ILE A 55 7.15 -16.64 1.22
CA ILE A 55 7.48 -15.28 0.79
C ILE A 55 6.24 -14.38 0.78
N LEU A 56 5.04 -14.85 0.45
CA LEU A 56 3.86 -13.96 0.35
C LEU A 56 3.12 -13.67 1.67
N LEU A 57 3.20 -14.54 2.67
CA LEU A 57 2.40 -14.37 3.89
C LEU A 57 2.87 -13.29 4.89
N PRO A 58 4.17 -13.04 5.10
CA PRO A 58 4.60 -11.99 6.01
C PRO A 58 4.73 -10.61 5.34
N ILE A 59 4.49 -10.50 4.03
CA ILE A 59 4.85 -9.31 3.24
C ILE A 59 3.59 -8.54 2.78
N LYS A 60 2.76 -8.10 3.73
CA LYS A 60 1.59 -7.22 3.44
C LYS A 60 2.00 -5.81 3.01
N ASP A 61 3.07 -5.28 3.61
CA ASP A 61 3.43 -3.85 3.49
C ASP A 61 3.89 -3.35 2.11
N PRO A 62 4.72 -4.06 1.32
CA PRO A 62 5.26 -3.53 0.06
C PRO A 62 4.30 -3.65 -1.11
N ILE A 63 3.35 -4.61 -1.09
CA ILE A 63 2.29 -4.66 -2.11
C ILE A 63 1.35 -3.47 -1.91
N ASP A 64 0.97 -3.19 -0.66
CA ASP A 64 0.15 -2.02 -0.31
C ASP A 64 0.87 -0.71 -0.60
N ALA A 65 2.17 -0.61 -0.28
CA ALA A 65 2.98 0.57 -0.60
C ALA A 65 3.16 0.76 -2.11
N TRP A 66 3.31 -0.33 -2.87
CA TRP A 66 3.39 -0.28 -4.33
C TRP A 66 2.06 0.16 -4.95
N SER A 67 0.92 -0.39 -4.50
CA SER A 67 -0.42 0.02 -4.96
C SER A 67 -0.66 1.50 -4.70
N LYS A 68 -0.40 1.97 -3.48
CA LYS A 68 -0.52 3.38 -3.12
C LYS A 68 0.40 4.26 -3.95
N SER A 69 1.64 3.84 -4.22
CA SER A 69 2.56 4.59 -5.07
C SER A 69 2.06 4.70 -6.51
N TYR A 70 1.47 3.62 -7.03
CA TYR A 70 0.90 3.59 -8.38
C TYR A 70 -0.34 4.49 -8.47
N GLU A 71 -1.29 4.35 -7.55
CA GLU A 71 -2.48 5.19 -7.46
C GLU A 71 -2.12 6.68 -7.34
N ASN A 72 -1.15 7.02 -6.48
CA ASN A 72 -0.70 8.39 -6.31
C ASN A 72 -0.12 8.96 -7.61
N LYS A 73 0.69 8.18 -8.34
CA LYS A 73 1.23 8.60 -9.64
C LYS A 73 0.14 8.83 -10.68
N GLN A 74 -0.92 8.03 -10.63
CA GLN A 74 -2.05 8.15 -11.56
C GLN A 74 -2.95 9.35 -11.25
N MET A 75 -3.15 9.67 -9.96
CA MET A 75 -3.96 10.81 -9.51
C MET A 75 -3.22 12.15 -9.63
N ARG A 76 -1.89 12.14 -9.63
CA ARG A 76 -1.06 13.35 -9.75
C ARG A 76 -1.51 14.32 -10.85
N PRO A 77 -1.64 13.94 -12.14
CA PRO A 77 -2.03 14.87 -13.20
C PRO A 77 -3.43 15.46 -12.98
N ALA A 78 -4.37 14.68 -12.45
CA ALA A 78 -5.72 15.17 -12.13
C ALA A 78 -5.68 16.21 -11.02
N MET A 79 -4.86 15.98 -9.99
CA MET A 79 -4.68 16.90 -8.87
C MET A 79 -3.92 18.17 -9.28
N GLU A 80 -2.92 18.06 -10.17
CA GLU A 80 -2.22 19.22 -10.75
C GLU A 80 -3.18 20.08 -11.57
N THR A 81 -4.03 19.44 -12.38
CA THR A 81 -5.07 20.15 -13.16
C THR A 81 -6.08 20.83 -12.23
N ALA A 82 -6.54 20.13 -11.19
CA ALA A 82 -7.46 20.69 -10.21
C ALA A 82 -6.83 21.87 -9.44
N MET A 83 -5.56 21.77 -9.06
CA MET A 83 -4.81 22.84 -8.42
C MET A 83 -4.69 24.06 -9.35
N GLN A 84 -4.36 23.86 -10.63
CA GLN A 84 -4.32 24.93 -11.64
C GLN A 84 -5.69 25.58 -11.84
N ALA A 85 -6.78 24.82 -11.69
CA ALA A 85 -8.15 25.33 -11.70
C ALA A 85 -8.54 26.08 -10.40
N GLY A 86 -7.63 26.22 -9.43
CA GLY A 86 -7.84 26.93 -8.16
C GLY A 86 -8.32 26.04 -7.01
N ASN A 87 -8.35 24.72 -7.18
CA ASN A 87 -8.69 23.79 -6.10
C ASN A 87 -7.52 23.64 -5.13
N ARG A 88 -7.60 24.38 -4.02
CA ARG A 88 -6.65 24.39 -2.90
C ARG A 88 -6.46 23.02 -2.26
N ALA A 89 -7.53 22.22 -2.14
CA ALA A 89 -7.46 20.88 -1.54
C ALA A 89 -6.62 19.92 -2.39
N ALA A 90 -6.60 20.12 -3.71
CA ALA A 90 -5.70 19.38 -4.60
C ALA A 90 -4.23 19.78 -4.37
N GLY A 91 -3.96 21.07 -4.11
CA GLY A 91 -2.64 21.55 -3.68
C GLY A 91 -2.18 20.90 -2.38
N THR A 92 -3.06 20.83 -1.38
CA THR A 92 -2.80 20.13 -0.10
C THR A 92 -2.53 18.64 -0.35
N TRP A 93 -3.31 17.97 -1.19
CA TRP A 93 -3.08 16.56 -1.54
C TRP A 93 -1.72 16.35 -2.21
N LEU A 94 -1.34 17.19 -3.18
CA LEU A 94 -0.05 17.13 -3.86
C LEU A 94 1.11 17.36 -2.89
N ALA A 95 0.98 18.30 -1.97
CA ALA A 95 2.01 18.61 -0.99
C ALA A 95 2.28 17.44 -0.02
N LEU A 96 1.26 16.63 0.29
CA LEU A 96 1.39 15.45 1.15
C LEU A 96 2.04 14.27 0.44
N HIS A 97 1.62 13.99 -0.79
CA HIS A 97 2.04 12.79 -1.52
C HIS A 97 3.32 13.00 -2.34
N PHE A 98 3.58 14.23 -2.78
CA PHE A 98 4.71 14.61 -3.65
C PHE A 98 5.53 15.75 -3.04
N ARG A 99 5.82 15.66 -1.73
CA ARG A 99 6.51 16.71 -0.97
C ARG A 99 7.84 17.18 -1.57
N LYS A 100 8.60 16.27 -2.19
CA LYS A 100 9.87 16.60 -2.85
C LYS A 100 9.69 17.49 -4.07
N ASP A 101 8.59 17.30 -4.79
CA ASP A 101 8.28 18.01 -6.02
C ASP A 101 7.60 19.36 -5.74
N TYR A 102 6.92 19.47 -4.59
CA TYR A 102 6.18 20.65 -4.17
C TYR A 102 6.64 21.17 -2.79
N PRO A 103 7.91 21.61 -2.65
CA PRO A 103 8.41 22.11 -1.38
C PRO A 103 7.72 23.42 -1.00
N GLY A 104 7.14 23.46 0.20
CA GLY A 104 6.47 24.66 0.72
C GLY A 104 5.03 24.88 0.24
N LEU A 105 4.52 24.05 -0.68
CA LEU A 105 3.13 24.13 -1.14
C LEU A 105 2.15 23.97 0.04
N LEU A 106 2.43 23.04 0.95
CA LEU A 106 1.60 22.88 2.16
C LEU A 106 1.53 24.16 3.00
N GLN A 107 2.65 24.90 3.11
CA GLN A 107 2.68 26.17 3.84
C GLN A 107 1.87 27.23 3.09
N GLN A 108 1.99 27.29 1.76
CA GLN A 108 1.20 28.19 0.94
C GLN A 108 -0.31 27.94 1.08
N GLU A 109 -0.74 26.68 1.18
CA GLU A 109 -2.15 26.36 1.40
C GLU A 109 -2.64 26.73 2.81
N VAL A 110 -1.78 26.57 3.83
CA VAL A 110 -2.05 27.11 5.17
C VAL A 110 -2.21 28.63 5.15
N ASP A 111 -1.27 29.33 4.53
CA ASP A 111 -1.27 30.80 4.44
C ASP A 111 -2.49 31.30 3.65
N ALA A 112 -3.01 30.49 2.74
CA ALA A 112 -4.19 30.78 1.94
C ALA A 112 -5.53 30.47 2.61
N GLY A 113 -5.55 29.92 3.82
CA GLY A 113 -6.83 29.62 4.48
C GLY A 113 -7.34 28.20 4.30
N GLU A 114 -6.60 27.29 3.64
CA GLU A 114 -7.13 25.97 3.31
C GLU A 114 -7.36 25.13 4.59
N PRO A 115 -8.60 24.75 4.90
CA PRO A 115 -8.92 24.15 6.19
C PRO A 115 -8.22 22.82 6.45
N THR A 116 -8.00 21.99 5.42
CA THR A 116 -7.31 20.71 5.55
C THR A 116 -5.81 20.90 5.80
N ALA A 117 -5.16 21.83 5.11
CA ALA A 117 -3.76 22.18 5.30
C ALA A 117 -3.53 22.72 6.70
N MET A 118 -4.38 23.64 7.18
CA MET A 118 -4.33 24.18 8.53
C MET A 118 -4.43 23.08 9.59
N PHE A 119 -5.36 22.14 9.41
CA PHE A 119 -5.49 21.00 10.32
C PHE A 119 -4.24 20.12 10.33
N LEU A 120 -3.71 19.77 9.16
CA LEU A 120 -2.56 18.88 9.04
C LEU A 120 -1.30 19.49 9.64
N VAL A 121 -1.00 20.75 9.30
CA VAL A 121 0.12 21.50 9.87
C VAL A 121 -0.09 21.70 11.36
N GLY A 122 -1.31 22.04 11.78
CA GLY A 122 -1.66 22.18 13.19
C GLY A 122 -1.38 20.91 14.00
N ARG A 123 -1.83 19.76 13.49
CA ARG A 123 -1.61 18.44 14.09
C ARG A 123 -0.14 18.05 14.12
N LEU A 124 0.61 18.34 13.06
CA LEU A 124 2.06 18.14 13.02
C LEU A 124 2.73 18.93 14.15
N MET A 125 2.43 20.22 14.25
CA MET A 125 3.00 21.11 15.28
C MET A 125 2.61 20.73 16.70
N SER A 126 1.39 20.23 16.93
CA SER A 126 0.90 19.93 18.28
C SER A 126 1.27 18.54 18.80
N GLY A 127 1.50 17.58 17.90
CA GLY A 127 1.60 16.16 18.23
C GLY A 127 2.85 15.44 17.73
N SER A 128 3.73 16.09 16.96
CA SER A 128 4.99 15.48 16.54
C SER A 128 6.14 15.94 17.41
N ASP A 129 7.10 15.04 17.69
CA ASP A 129 8.33 15.40 18.41
C ASP A 129 9.28 16.25 17.55
N HIS A 130 9.18 16.11 16.22
CA HIS A 130 10.04 16.80 15.24
C HIS A 130 9.27 17.38 14.04
N PRO A 131 8.35 18.33 14.26
CA PRO A 131 7.54 18.92 13.20
C PRO A 131 8.37 19.69 12.16
N GLU A 132 9.56 20.19 12.53
CA GLU A 132 10.53 20.87 11.66
C GLU A 132 11.03 20.01 10.50
N ARG A 133 10.94 18.67 10.62
CA ARG A 133 11.28 17.76 9.52
C ARG A 133 10.31 17.85 8.36
N VAL A 134 9.09 18.34 8.62
CA VAL A 134 7.98 18.34 7.65
C VAL A 134 7.62 19.76 7.20
N ILE A 135 7.64 20.71 8.13
CA ILE A 135 7.21 22.09 7.92
C ILE A 135 8.28 23.08 8.40
N LYS A 136 8.25 24.30 7.85
CA LYS A 136 9.15 25.36 8.33
C LYS A 136 8.61 25.90 9.65
N ILE A 137 9.43 25.86 10.68
CA ILE A 137 9.13 26.41 12.00
C ILE A 137 10.16 27.48 12.29
N ASP A 138 9.70 28.56 12.91
CA ASP A 138 10.60 29.60 13.37
C ASP A 138 11.53 29.03 14.47
N PRO A 139 12.86 29.03 14.25
CA PRO A 139 13.81 28.50 15.22
C PRO A 139 13.77 29.17 16.60
N SER A 140 13.23 30.39 16.70
CA SER A 140 13.10 31.09 17.98
C SER A 140 11.90 30.64 18.82
N MET A 141 11.00 29.82 18.26
CA MET A 141 9.83 29.34 19.00
C MET A 141 10.18 28.19 19.94
N SER A 142 9.70 28.27 21.19
CA SER A 142 9.75 27.15 22.12
C SER A 142 8.78 26.04 21.71
N ALA A 143 9.00 24.81 22.18
CA ALA A 143 8.10 23.69 21.93
C ALA A 143 6.65 23.97 22.35
N SER A 144 6.45 24.72 23.45
CA SER A 144 5.11 25.12 23.90
C SER A 144 4.46 26.14 22.96
N GLN A 145 5.24 27.07 22.41
CA GLN A 145 4.76 28.03 21.41
C GLN A 145 4.41 27.33 20.09
N VAL A 146 5.23 26.36 19.65
CA VAL A 146 4.95 25.54 18.46
C VAL A 146 3.63 24.79 18.63
N LYS A 147 3.46 24.13 19.78
CA LYS A 147 2.22 23.41 20.11
C LYS A 147 1.01 24.34 20.16
N ALA A 148 1.13 25.51 20.78
CA ALA A 148 0.06 26.51 20.86
C ALA A 148 -0.35 27.02 19.47
N LYS A 149 0.63 27.34 18.61
CA LYS A 149 0.39 27.72 17.20
C LYS A 149 -0.28 26.58 16.42
N GLY A 150 0.09 25.33 16.70
CA GLY A 150 -0.58 24.16 16.14
C GLY A 150 -2.06 24.08 16.49
N PHE A 151 -2.41 24.28 17.76
CA PHE A 151 -3.80 24.36 18.21
C PHE A 151 -4.56 25.57 17.65
N GLU A 152 -3.90 26.71 17.48
CA GLU A 152 -4.49 27.87 16.84
C GLU A 152 -4.87 27.57 15.37
N LEU A 153 -3.96 26.95 14.60
CA LEU A 153 -4.25 26.53 13.24
C LEU A 153 -5.43 25.55 13.19
N MET A 154 -5.49 24.60 14.12
CA MET A 154 -6.63 23.68 14.19
C MET A 154 -7.94 24.38 14.54
N ARG A 155 -7.93 25.39 15.42
CA ARG A 155 -9.12 26.21 15.71
C ARG A 155 -9.58 26.99 14.47
N ARG A 156 -8.65 27.55 13.71
CA ARG A 156 -8.95 28.22 12.43
C ARG A 156 -9.51 27.24 11.39
N ALA A 157 -8.93 26.05 11.29
CA ALA A 157 -9.44 24.98 10.43
C ALA A 157 -10.87 24.58 10.79
N ALA A 158 -11.16 24.39 12.09
CA ALA A 158 -12.49 24.06 12.58
C ALA A 158 -13.50 25.18 12.28
N ALA A 159 -13.11 26.45 12.50
CA ALA A 159 -13.93 27.61 12.16
C ALA A 159 -14.21 27.72 10.66
N ALA A 160 -13.29 27.25 9.82
CA ALA A 160 -13.44 27.17 8.36
C ALA A 160 -14.18 25.90 7.88
N GLY A 161 -14.75 25.10 8.80
CA GLY A 161 -15.60 23.95 8.48
C GLY A 161 -14.88 22.59 8.45
N ASN A 162 -13.61 22.50 8.87
CA ASN A 162 -12.91 21.23 8.97
C ASN A 162 -13.40 20.42 10.18
N GLN A 163 -14.19 19.37 9.92
CA GLN A 163 -14.76 18.50 10.96
C GLN A 163 -13.69 17.69 11.72
N ASP A 164 -12.61 17.28 11.05
CA ASP A 164 -11.53 16.53 11.68
C ASP A 164 -10.78 17.40 12.69
N ALA A 165 -10.58 18.68 12.37
CA ALA A 165 -10.00 19.65 13.29
C ALA A 165 -10.88 19.86 14.53
N LEU A 166 -12.19 20.03 14.33
CA LEU A 166 -13.14 20.16 15.43
C LEU A 166 -13.12 18.93 16.35
N LYS A 167 -13.20 17.74 15.76
CA LYS A 167 -13.15 16.47 16.50
C LYS A 167 -11.85 16.33 17.30
N TYR A 168 -10.73 16.67 16.68
CA TYR A 168 -9.41 16.60 17.33
C TYR A 168 -9.32 17.56 18.52
N LEU A 169 -9.82 18.79 18.39
CA LEU A 169 -9.81 19.78 19.48
C LEU A 169 -10.67 19.33 20.67
N ILE A 170 -11.84 18.77 20.41
CA ILE A 170 -12.72 18.22 21.46
C ILE A 170 -12.01 17.09 22.22
N GLN A 171 -11.32 16.20 21.52
CA GLN A 171 -10.66 15.05 22.12
C GLN A 171 -9.40 15.41 22.94
N ASN A 172 -8.70 16.48 22.56
CA ASN A 172 -7.41 16.84 23.14
C ASN A 172 -7.47 18.10 24.02
N GLY A 173 -8.67 18.55 24.41
CA GLY A 173 -8.86 19.70 25.30
C GLY A 173 -8.38 21.03 24.71
N GLY A 174 -8.49 21.20 23.40
CA GLY A 174 -8.00 22.37 22.66
C GLY A 174 -9.05 23.45 22.38
N LEU A 175 -10.24 23.35 22.97
CA LEU A 175 -11.33 24.33 22.89
C LEU A 175 -11.20 25.41 23.97
#